data_AF-A0A5A7XC38-F1
#
_entry.id   AF-A0A5A7XC38-F1
#
_cell.length_a   1.000
_cell.length_b   1.000
_cell.length_c   1.000
_cell.angle_alpha   90.00
_cell.angle_beta   90.00
_cell.angle_gamma   90.00
#
_symmetry.space_group_name_H-M   'P 1'
#
loop_
_entity.id
_entity.type
_entity.pdbx_description
1 polymer ?
#
loop_
_entity_poly.entity_id
_entity_poly.type
_entity_poly.pdbx_seq_one_letter_code
_entity_poly.pdbx_strand_id
1 'polypeptide(L)'
;MSTRTLARALMGAAVITSITACQTPSTPTANTTPSSSAASSTSPSSSAPPAPTPTSIALTRNPCDLLTPEVAKKYVGDDAQRQLDYDANPPVPVGETGCYYTGDERSVAVGIYPVPTDPSAPVNHFHVITPENRVQGVDYEAYWFGAGESLVAVKDGLLISVKVSNRLGSQTEQDRADDVELANLIVPQVG
;
A
#
# COMPACT_ATOMS: atom_id res chain seq x y z
N MET A 1 61.15 -24.45 -12.11
CA MET A 1 61.08 -23.97 -13.51
C MET A 1 59.69 -23.35 -13.67
N SER A 2 59.50 -22.03 -13.54
CA SER A 2 59.64 -20.99 -14.60
C SER A 2 58.85 -21.38 -15.86
N THR A 3 57.94 -20.59 -16.46
CA THR A 3 57.86 -19.11 -16.53
C THR A 3 56.53 -18.67 -17.22
N ARG A 4 55.94 -17.55 -16.74
CA ARG A 4 55.37 -16.35 -17.43
C ARG A 4 54.60 -16.51 -18.77
N THR A 5 53.50 -15.78 -19.04
CA THR A 5 53.45 -14.34 -19.41
C THR A 5 51.96 -13.95 -19.64
N LEU A 6 51.30 -12.95 -19.01
CA LEU A 6 51.36 -11.46 -19.04
C LEU A 6 50.79 -10.76 -20.29
N ALA A 7 49.71 -9.97 -20.13
CA ALA A 7 49.49 -8.57 -20.59
C ALA A 7 47.98 -8.23 -20.49
N ARG A 8 47.51 -7.28 -19.64
CA ARG A 8 47.52 -5.79 -19.74
C ARG A 8 46.72 -5.26 -20.94
N ALA A 9 45.96 -4.16 -20.92
CA ALA A 9 45.49 -3.15 -19.95
C ALA A 9 44.54 -2.22 -20.76
N LEU A 10 43.63 -1.40 -20.20
CA LEU A 10 43.79 0.06 -19.94
C LEU A 10 42.37 0.63 -19.69
N MET A 11 42.12 1.30 -18.54
CA MET A 11 42.07 2.77 -18.32
C MET A 11 40.85 3.51 -18.91
N GLY A 12 40.16 4.27 -18.04
CA GLY A 12 39.28 5.38 -18.42
C GLY A 12 38.66 6.05 -17.18
N ALA A 13 39.05 7.30 -16.91
CA ALA A 13 38.84 8.04 -15.66
C ALA A 13 37.51 8.81 -15.58
N ALA A 14 37.15 9.19 -14.34
CA ALA A 14 36.00 10.03 -13.97
C ALA A 14 36.22 11.53 -14.26
N VAL A 15 35.13 12.27 -14.52
CA VAL A 15 35.02 13.72 -14.30
C VAL A 15 33.60 14.08 -13.84
N ILE A 16 33.51 14.84 -12.75
CA ILE A 16 32.33 15.57 -12.24
C ILE A 16 32.36 16.98 -12.86
N THR A 17 31.21 17.52 -13.26
CA THR A 17 31.00 18.97 -13.35
C THR A 17 29.55 19.33 -13.01
N SER A 18 29.40 20.16 -11.99
CA SER A 18 28.21 20.96 -11.66
C SER A 18 28.41 22.38 -12.18
N ILE A 19 27.35 23.04 -12.66
CA ILE A 19 27.23 24.52 -12.68
C ILE A 19 25.76 24.97 -12.86
N THR A 20 25.24 25.55 -11.77
CA THR A 20 24.50 26.82 -11.61
C THR A 20 24.27 27.70 -12.85
N ALA A 21 23.05 28.24 -13.03
CA ALA A 21 22.75 29.68 -12.90
C ALA A 21 21.33 30.09 -13.37
N CYS A 22 20.77 31.04 -12.62
CA CYS A 22 19.51 31.75 -12.76
C CYS A 22 19.38 32.59 -14.05
N GLN A 23 18.16 32.92 -14.47
CA GLN A 23 17.64 34.31 -14.58
C GLN A 23 16.21 34.37 -15.19
N THR A 24 15.25 34.78 -14.36
CA THR A 24 14.09 35.66 -14.70
C THR A 24 14.55 37.03 -15.22
N PRO A 25 13.68 37.98 -15.64
CA PRO A 25 12.28 37.96 -16.12
C PRO A 25 12.10 38.74 -17.45
N SER A 26 10.89 38.78 -18.04
CA SER A 26 10.27 39.99 -18.66
C SER A 26 8.91 39.68 -19.31
N THR A 27 7.83 40.02 -18.62
CA THR A 27 6.59 40.54 -19.24
C THR A 27 6.85 42.03 -19.56
N PRO A 28 6.32 42.64 -20.65
CA PRO A 28 4.89 42.82 -20.91
C PRO A 28 4.53 42.61 -22.41
N THR A 29 3.28 42.49 -22.86
CA THR A 29 2.37 43.62 -23.07
C THR A 29 1.05 43.07 -23.62
N ALA A 30 -0.04 43.58 -23.08
CA ALA A 30 -1.39 43.26 -23.49
C ALA A 30 -1.81 43.99 -24.79
N ASN A 31 -2.90 43.45 -25.34
CA ASN A 31 -3.99 44.19 -26.00
C ASN A 31 -3.88 44.47 -27.50
N THR A 32 -4.63 43.73 -28.32
CA THR A 32 -5.72 44.33 -29.13
C THR A 32 -6.69 43.26 -29.65
N THR A 33 -7.98 43.44 -29.31
CA THR A 33 -9.20 42.82 -29.86
C THR A 33 -9.41 43.20 -31.35
N PRO A 34 -10.19 42.45 -32.17
CA PRO A 34 -11.67 42.47 -32.14
C PRO A 34 -12.30 41.06 -32.26
N SER A 35 -13.34 40.73 -31.50
CA SER A 35 -14.77 41.00 -31.73
C SER A 35 -15.49 39.98 -32.63
N SER A 36 -16.20 39.08 -31.93
CA SER A 36 -17.57 38.60 -32.18
C SER A 36 -17.95 37.96 -33.50
N SER A 37 -18.34 36.69 -33.39
CA SER A 37 -19.52 36.15 -34.06
C SER A 37 -20.28 35.30 -33.04
N ALA A 38 -21.45 35.80 -32.63
CA ALA A 38 -22.36 35.09 -31.75
C ALA A 38 -23.15 34.03 -32.52
N ALA A 39 -23.46 32.91 -31.86
CA ALA A 39 -24.69 32.17 -32.08
C ALA A 39 -25.07 31.46 -30.77
N SER A 40 -26.32 31.67 -30.36
CA SER A 40 -26.89 31.35 -29.05
C SER A 40 -27.39 29.91 -28.94
N SER A 41 -27.55 29.52 -27.66
CA SER A 41 -28.60 28.64 -27.10
C SER A 41 -28.63 27.16 -27.49
N THR A 42 -28.40 26.29 -26.50
CA THR A 42 -29.47 25.54 -25.78
C THR A 42 -28.87 24.76 -24.62
N SER A 43 -29.36 25.00 -23.40
CA SER A 43 -29.10 24.16 -22.22
C SER A 43 -29.83 22.82 -22.33
N PRO A 44 -29.18 21.69 -22.01
CA PRO A 44 -29.85 20.55 -21.44
C PRO A 44 -29.70 20.60 -19.92
N SER A 45 -30.84 20.65 -19.21
CA SER A 45 -30.90 20.26 -17.80
C SER A 45 -30.55 18.77 -17.73
N SER A 46 -29.29 18.46 -17.41
CA SER A 46 -28.93 17.12 -16.96
C SER A 46 -29.16 17.09 -15.45
N SER A 47 -30.20 16.37 -15.07
CA SER A 47 -30.41 15.89 -13.70
C SER A 47 -29.13 15.20 -13.25
N ALA A 48 -28.33 15.88 -12.43
CA ALA A 48 -27.20 15.26 -11.76
C ALA A 48 -27.75 14.12 -10.88
N PRO A 49 -27.20 12.90 -10.96
CA PRO A 49 -27.49 11.86 -9.98
C PRO A 49 -27.24 12.43 -8.57
N PRO A 50 -28.05 12.08 -7.56
CA PRO A 50 -27.74 12.47 -6.19
C PRO A 50 -26.31 12.02 -5.89
N ALA A 51 -25.47 12.97 -5.46
CA ALA A 51 -24.15 12.65 -4.94
C ALA A 51 -24.33 11.58 -3.84
N PRO A 52 -23.53 10.50 -3.84
CA PRO A 52 -23.61 9.53 -2.77
C PRO A 52 -23.40 10.28 -1.46
N THR A 53 -24.43 10.27 -0.62
CA THR A 53 -24.28 10.72 0.76
C THR A 53 -23.16 9.87 1.36
N PRO A 54 -22.16 10.44 2.05
CA PRO A 54 -21.16 9.64 2.71
C PRO A 54 -21.88 8.72 3.68
N THR A 55 -22.00 7.44 3.33
CA THR A 55 -22.43 6.41 4.26
C THR A 55 -21.47 6.52 5.42
N SER A 56 -21.95 6.95 6.59
CA SER A 56 -21.19 6.84 7.83
C SER A 56 -20.70 5.41 7.89
N ILE A 57 -19.41 5.18 7.68
CA ILE A 57 -18.87 3.84 7.69
C ILE A 57 -19.01 3.38 9.14
N ALA A 58 -19.82 2.35 9.38
CA ALA A 58 -19.94 1.78 10.70
C ALA A 58 -18.58 1.20 11.05
N LEU A 59 -18.00 1.68 12.16
CA LEU A 59 -16.72 1.17 12.63
C LEU A 59 -16.89 -0.25 13.14
N THR A 60 -15.91 -1.11 12.86
CA THR A 60 -15.91 -2.51 13.31
C THR A 60 -14.54 -2.91 13.84
N ARG A 61 -14.55 -3.90 14.73
CA ARG A 61 -13.36 -4.60 15.23
C ARG A 61 -13.24 -6.02 14.70
N ASN A 62 -14.23 -6.46 13.93
CA ASN A 62 -14.25 -7.78 13.35
C ASN A 62 -13.56 -7.74 11.97
N PRO A 63 -12.42 -8.40 11.78
CA PRO A 63 -11.70 -8.37 10.51
C PRO A 63 -12.47 -9.03 9.36
N CYS A 64 -13.38 -9.97 9.65
CA CYS A 64 -14.19 -10.63 8.63
C CYS A 64 -15.26 -9.71 8.02
N ASP A 65 -15.68 -8.67 8.76
CA ASP A 65 -16.61 -7.66 8.24
C ASP A 65 -15.89 -6.72 7.26
N LEU A 66 -14.56 -6.60 7.38
CA LEU A 66 -13.71 -5.75 6.53
C LEU A 66 -13.17 -6.51 5.30
N LEU A 67 -12.80 -7.77 5.49
CA LEU A 67 -12.35 -8.67 4.42
C LEU A 67 -13.51 -9.55 3.94
N THR A 68 -14.47 -8.93 3.26
CA THR A 68 -15.60 -9.66 2.65
C THR A 68 -15.12 -10.55 1.50
N PRO A 69 -15.90 -11.57 1.07
CA PRO A 69 -15.55 -12.39 -0.08
C PRO A 69 -15.25 -11.58 -1.34
N GLU A 70 -15.98 -10.49 -1.58
CA GLU A 70 -15.79 -9.61 -2.74
C GLU A 70 -14.46 -8.86 -2.68
N VAL A 71 -14.09 -8.36 -1.49
CA VAL A 71 -12.78 -7.75 -1.27
C VAL A 71 -11.68 -8.79 -1.44
N ALA A 72 -11.84 -9.99 -0.87
CA ALA A 72 -10.86 -11.06 -0.99
C ALA A 72 -10.61 -11.48 -2.45
N LYS A 73 -11.68 -11.63 -3.26
CA LYS A 73 -11.58 -12.00 -4.68
C LYS A 73 -10.72 -11.03 -5.49
N LYS A 74 -10.73 -9.74 -5.16
CA LYS A 74 -9.88 -8.74 -5.82
C LYS A 74 -8.39 -9.07 -5.71
N TYR A 75 -7.96 -9.60 -4.56
CA TYR A 75 -6.55 -9.86 -4.26
C TYR A 75 -6.14 -11.31 -4.52
N VAL A 76 -7.08 -12.24 -4.33
CA VAL A 76 -6.83 -13.68 -4.36
C VAL A 76 -7.17 -14.32 -5.70
N GLY A 77 -8.23 -13.85 -6.38
CA GLY A 77 -8.83 -14.50 -7.54
C GLY A 77 -10.28 -14.95 -7.28
N ASP A 78 -10.98 -15.36 -8.34
CA ASP A 78 -12.38 -15.80 -8.27
C ASP A 78 -12.58 -17.07 -7.42
N ASP A 79 -11.52 -17.84 -7.26
CA ASP A 79 -11.41 -19.06 -6.47
C ASP A 79 -11.13 -18.81 -4.98
N ALA A 80 -11.16 -17.55 -4.52
CA ALA A 80 -10.94 -17.19 -3.12
C ALA A 80 -11.87 -17.95 -2.16
N GLN A 81 -11.27 -18.71 -1.25
CA GLN A 81 -11.95 -19.46 -0.20
C GLN A 81 -11.48 -19.02 1.17
N ARG A 82 -12.45 -18.82 2.08
CA ARG A 82 -12.17 -18.49 3.48
C ARG A 82 -11.55 -19.69 4.16
N GLN A 83 -10.44 -19.46 4.85
CA GLN A 83 -9.74 -20.47 5.63
C GLN A 83 -9.95 -20.26 7.12
N LEU A 84 -9.90 -21.37 7.86
CA LEU A 84 -9.98 -21.38 9.32
C LEU A 84 -8.62 -21.63 9.99
N ASP A 85 -7.61 -21.97 9.19
CA ASP A 85 -6.25 -22.21 9.64
C ASP A 85 -5.26 -21.58 8.62
N TYR A 86 -4.12 -21.10 9.12
CA TYR A 86 -2.99 -20.72 8.28
C TYR A 86 -2.25 -21.95 7.77
N ASP A 87 -1.64 -21.82 6.59
CA ASP A 87 -0.81 -22.85 5.97
C ASP A 87 0.53 -23.00 6.71
N ALA A 88 0.48 -23.63 7.88
CA ALA A 88 1.61 -23.94 8.73
C ALA A 88 1.66 -25.44 9.04
N ASN A 89 2.80 -25.93 9.54
CA ASN A 89 2.93 -27.30 10.00
C ASN A 89 3.50 -27.35 11.43
N PRO A 90 2.69 -27.64 12.46
CA PRO A 90 1.25 -27.96 12.39
C PRO A 90 0.38 -26.74 11.97
N PRO A 91 -0.85 -26.95 11.48
CA PRO A 91 -1.78 -25.86 11.16
C PRO A 91 -2.02 -24.96 12.37
N VAL A 92 -2.11 -23.66 12.12
CA VAL A 92 -2.36 -22.65 13.15
C VAL A 92 -3.75 -22.04 12.92
N PRO A 93 -4.69 -22.13 13.89
CA PRO A 93 -6.02 -21.57 13.71
C PRO A 93 -6.01 -20.06 13.45
N VAL A 94 -6.85 -19.63 12.52
CA VAL A 94 -7.21 -18.22 12.33
C VAL A 94 -8.17 -17.86 13.46
N GLY A 95 -7.63 -17.21 14.49
CA GLY A 95 -8.42 -16.76 15.65
C GLY A 95 -9.48 -15.72 15.27
N GLU A 96 -10.35 -15.35 16.22
CA GLU A 96 -11.42 -14.35 16.03
C GLU A 96 -10.90 -12.97 15.61
N THR A 97 -9.63 -12.70 15.90
CA THR A 97 -8.90 -11.48 15.53
C THR A 97 -8.37 -11.50 14.10
N GLY A 98 -8.61 -12.56 13.31
CA GLY A 98 -8.14 -12.71 11.94
C GLY A 98 -9.25 -13.07 10.93
N CYS A 99 -9.04 -12.67 9.68
CA CYS A 99 -9.75 -13.18 8.52
C CYS A 99 -8.73 -13.52 7.44
N TYR A 100 -8.85 -14.72 6.86
CA TYR A 100 -7.88 -15.25 5.90
C TYR A 100 -8.61 -15.90 4.73
N TYR A 101 -8.18 -15.54 3.52
CA TYR A 101 -8.63 -16.16 2.28
C TYR A 101 -7.44 -16.63 1.47
N THR A 102 -7.65 -17.74 0.77
CA THR A 102 -6.65 -18.33 -0.12
C THR A 102 -7.29 -18.72 -1.44
N GLY A 103 -6.51 -18.67 -2.49
CA GLY A 103 -6.78 -19.27 -3.79
C GLY A 103 -5.57 -20.08 -4.21
N ASP A 104 -5.52 -20.44 -5.49
CA ASP A 104 -4.46 -21.26 -6.06
C ASP A 104 -3.11 -20.54 -6.02
N GLU A 105 -3.08 -19.24 -6.33
CA GLU A 105 -1.83 -18.48 -6.47
C GLU A 105 -1.54 -17.52 -5.32
N ARG A 106 -2.59 -16.97 -4.69
CA ARG A 106 -2.45 -15.86 -3.73
C ARG A 106 -3.24 -16.10 -2.46
N SER A 107 -2.91 -15.32 -1.46
CA SER A 107 -3.63 -15.27 -0.20
C SER A 107 -3.71 -13.85 0.32
N VAL A 108 -4.75 -13.58 1.10
CA VAL A 108 -4.98 -12.29 1.76
C VAL A 108 -5.41 -12.51 3.20
N ALA A 109 -4.78 -11.77 4.11
CA ALA A 109 -5.07 -11.81 5.53
C ALA A 109 -5.25 -10.40 6.09
N VAL A 110 -6.24 -10.28 6.97
CA VAL A 110 -6.46 -9.08 7.79
C VAL A 110 -6.56 -9.52 9.23
N GLY A 111 -5.85 -8.84 10.13
CA GLY A 111 -5.93 -9.08 11.56
C GLY A 111 -6.11 -7.78 12.33
N ILE A 112 -6.93 -7.81 13.38
CA ILE A 112 -7.13 -6.68 14.29
C ILE A 112 -6.83 -7.16 15.71
N TYR A 113 -5.80 -6.58 16.30
CA TYR A 113 -5.31 -6.95 17.63
C TYR A 113 -5.31 -5.73 18.53
N PRO A 114 -5.53 -5.88 19.85
CA PRO A 114 -5.14 -4.83 20.78
C PRO A 114 -3.63 -4.59 20.68
N VAL A 115 -3.19 -3.34 20.87
CA VAL A 115 -1.75 -3.07 21.04
C VAL A 115 -1.23 -3.91 22.23
N PRO A 116 -0.22 -4.77 22.04
CA PRO A 116 0.24 -5.66 23.10
C PRO A 116 0.77 -4.88 24.30
N THR A 117 0.29 -5.23 25.48
CA THR A 117 0.83 -4.72 26.76
C THR A 117 2.08 -5.48 27.20
N ASP A 118 2.30 -6.67 26.65
CA ASP A 118 3.47 -7.49 26.91
C ASP A 118 4.67 -6.93 26.14
N PRO A 119 5.76 -6.51 26.81
CA PRO A 119 6.97 -6.04 26.14
C PRO A 119 7.62 -7.12 25.27
N SER A 120 7.27 -8.39 25.45
CA SER A 120 7.79 -9.51 24.66
C SER A 120 7.02 -9.83 23.37
N ALA A 121 5.98 -9.05 23.04
CA ALA A 121 5.26 -9.26 21.80
C ALA A 121 6.17 -9.07 20.57
N PRO A 122 6.00 -9.85 19.48
CA PRO A 122 6.81 -9.74 18.27
C PRO A 122 6.93 -8.30 17.74
N VAL A 123 5.83 -7.55 17.71
CA VAL A 123 5.81 -6.14 17.26
C VAL A 123 6.71 -5.22 18.10
N ASN A 124 6.94 -5.57 19.37
CA ASN A 124 7.82 -4.86 20.30
C ASN A 124 9.28 -5.33 20.14
N HIS A 125 9.51 -6.61 19.83
CA HIS A 125 10.86 -7.18 19.67
C HIS A 125 11.50 -6.95 18.30
N PHE A 126 10.70 -6.98 17.24
CA PHE A 126 11.19 -6.75 15.86
C PHE A 126 11.35 -5.27 15.55
N HIS A 127 11.15 -4.37 16.52
CA HIS A 127 11.23 -2.92 16.36
C HIS A 127 10.42 -2.44 15.15
N VAL A 128 9.19 -2.96 15.02
CA VAL A 128 8.34 -2.71 13.85
C VAL A 128 7.90 -1.26 13.80
N ILE A 129 7.51 -0.72 14.96
CA ILE A 129 7.03 0.65 15.11
C ILE A 129 8.23 1.57 15.35
N THR A 130 9.02 1.82 14.30
CA THR A 130 10.13 2.79 14.30
C THR A 130 10.13 3.63 13.04
N PRO A 131 10.78 4.82 13.04
CA PRO A 131 10.83 5.70 11.88
C PRO A 131 11.35 5.03 10.59
N GLU A 132 12.27 4.07 10.71
CA GLU A 132 12.90 3.37 9.59
C GLU A 132 11.93 2.46 8.85
N ASN A 133 10.96 1.88 9.57
CA ASN A 133 9.96 0.96 9.01
C ASN A 133 8.69 1.68 8.57
N ARG A 134 8.58 3.00 8.83
CA ARG A 134 7.35 3.76 8.58
C ARG A 134 7.00 3.80 7.10
N VAL A 135 5.75 3.44 6.79
CA VAL A 135 5.19 3.56 5.44
C VAL A 135 4.94 5.04 5.14
N GLN A 136 5.49 5.54 4.05
CA GLN A 136 5.32 6.92 3.62
C GLN A 136 4.16 7.03 2.62
N GLY A 137 3.50 8.19 2.59
CA GLY A 137 2.44 8.48 1.60
C GLY A 137 1.06 7.92 1.95
N VAL A 138 0.85 7.49 3.19
CA VAL A 138 -0.47 7.10 3.73
C VAL A 138 -0.90 8.08 4.83
N ASP A 139 -2.21 8.25 5.01
CA ASP A 139 -2.80 9.22 5.96
C ASP A 139 -2.96 8.67 7.39
N TYR A 140 -2.43 7.47 7.66
CA TYR A 140 -2.47 6.81 8.95
C TYR A 140 -1.07 6.35 9.37
N GLU A 141 -0.94 6.02 10.65
CA GLU A 141 0.30 5.47 11.18
C GLU A 141 0.44 4.01 10.75
N ALA A 142 1.45 3.71 9.92
CA ALA A 142 1.71 2.35 9.43
C ALA A 142 3.21 2.07 9.25
N TYR A 143 3.55 0.79 9.37
CA TYR A 143 4.91 0.26 9.35
C TYR A 143 4.99 -1.04 8.57
N TRP A 144 6.11 -1.27 7.89
CA TRP A 144 6.44 -2.57 7.32
C TRP A 144 6.95 -3.50 8.43
N PHE A 145 6.35 -4.69 8.54
CA PHE A 145 6.81 -5.77 9.40
C PHE A 145 7.73 -6.71 8.62
N GLY A 146 8.92 -6.97 9.16
CA GLY A 146 9.97 -7.70 8.44
C GLY A 146 10.48 -6.92 7.22
N ALA A 147 11.10 -7.59 6.25
CA ALA A 147 11.58 -6.98 5.01
C ALA A 147 10.42 -6.64 4.03
N GLY A 148 9.34 -6.04 4.54
CA GLY A 148 8.14 -5.69 3.79
C GLY A 148 7.03 -6.74 3.82
N GLU A 149 7.19 -7.86 4.53
CA GLU A 149 6.34 -9.06 4.41
C GLU A 149 4.87 -8.88 4.82
N SER A 150 4.58 -7.84 5.59
CA SER A 150 3.21 -7.40 5.91
C SER A 150 3.21 -5.95 6.35
N LEU A 151 2.05 -5.30 6.26
CA LEU A 151 1.83 -3.94 6.75
C LEU A 151 1.12 -3.99 8.10
N VAL A 152 1.61 -3.19 9.05
CA VAL A 152 1.00 -3.01 10.36
C VAL A 152 0.62 -1.55 10.54
N ALA A 153 -0.68 -1.26 10.61
CA ALA A 153 -1.21 0.06 10.93
C ALA A 153 -1.60 0.17 12.42
N VAL A 154 -1.49 1.37 12.97
CA VAL A 154 -1.85 1.70 14.36
C VAL A 154 -3.03 2.66 14.34
N LYS A 155 -4.12 2.30 15.02
CA LYS A 155 -5.31 3.16 15.13
C LYS A 155 -6.07 2.88 16.42
N ASP A 156 -6.39 3.92 17.19
CA ASP A 156 -7.27 3.84 18.37
C ASP A 156 -6.88 2.74 19.39
N GLY A 157 -5.57 2.51 19.57
CA GLY A 157 -5.05 1.45 20.47
C GLY A 157 -5.13 0.03 19.90
N LEU A 158 -5.37 -0.10 18.59
CA LEU A 158 -5.40 -1.35 17.84
C LEU A 158 -4.22 -1.42 16.86
N LEU A 159 -3.73 -2.63 16.63
CA LEU A 159 -2.85 -2.99 15.54
C LEU A 159 -3.65 -3.69 14.45
N ILE A 160 -3.55 -3.18 13.24
CA ILE A 160 -4.24 -3.70 12.06
C ILE A 160 -3.16 -4.28 11.16
N SER A 161 -3.10 -5.61 11.08
CA SER A 161 -2.19 -6.32 10.19
C SER A 161 -2.88 -6.59 8.87
N VAL A 162 -2.20 -6.27 7.77
CA VAL A 162 -2.63 -6.53 6.40
C VAL A 162 -1.52 -7.28 5.68
N LYS A 163 -1.89 -8.34 4.96
CA LYS A 163 -0.97 -9.10 4.12
C LYS A 163 -1.68 -9.65 2.89
N VAL A 164 -1.21 -9.25 1.72
CA VAL A 164 -1.45 -9.87 0.43
C VAL A 164 -0.16 -10.55 0.02
N SER A 165 -0.23 -11.82 -0.37
CA SER A 165 0.98 -12.57 -0.71
C SER A 165 0.76 -13.62 -1.77
N ASN A 166 1.80 -13.86 -2.56
CA ASN A 166 1.90 -15.02 -3.44
C ASN A 166 2.20 -16.28 -2.61
N ARG A 167 1.49 -17.38 -2.87
CA ARG A 167 1.66 -18.64 -2.15
C ARG A 167 2.87 -19.45 -2.62
N LEU A 168 3.34 -19.21 -3.85
CA LEU A 168 4.36 -20.01 -4.53
C LEU A 168 5.66 -19.25 -4.77
N GLY A 169 5.78 -18.00 -4.31
CA GLY A 169 6.89 -17.12 -4.63
C GLY A 169 7.30 -16.19 -3.51
N SER A 170 8.42 -15.48 -3.73
CA SER A 170 8.82 -14.36 -2.88
C SER A 170 7.86 -13.19 -3.03
N GLN A 171 7.77 -12.36 -1.99
CA GLN A 171 7.01 -11.12 -2.05
C GLN A 171 7.50 -10.22 -3.19
N THR A 172 6.55 -9.62 -3.90
CA THR A 172 6.78 -8.70 -5.02
C THR A 172 6.46 -7.26 -4.62
N GLU A 173 6.93 -6.28 -5.39
CA GLU A 173 6.50 -4.88 -5.22
C GLU A 173 4.99 -4.71 -5.46
N GLN A 174 4.37 -5.58 -6.26
CA GLN A 174 2.91 -5.60 -6.42
C GLN A 174 2.21 -6.04 -5.13
N ASP A 175 2.72 -7.07 -4.43
CA ASP A 175 2.16 -7.49 -3.15
C ASP A 175 2.19 -6.34 -2.13
N ARG A 176 3.27 -5.55 -2.12
CA ARG A 176 3.38 -4.37 -1.24
C ARG A 176 2.42 -3.24 -1.63
N ALA A 177 2.22 -3.03 -2.94
CA ALA A 177 1.22 -2.07 -3.41
C ALA A 177 -0.20 -2.51 -3.02
N ASP A 178 -0.48 -3.82 -3.14
CA ASP A 178 -1.76 -4.42 -2.76
C ASP A 178 -1.99 -4.31 -1.24
N ASP A 179 -0.96 -4.49 -0.41
CA ASP A 179 -1.02 -4.27 1.04
C ASP A 179 -1.45 -2.85 1.39
N VAL A 180 -0.84 -1.84 0.74
CA VAL A 180 -1.19 -0.43 0.97
C VAL A 180 -2.60 -0.12 0.48
N GLU A 181 -2.97 -0.64 -0.69
CA GLU A 181 -4.30 -0.44 -1.24
C GLU A 181 -5.39 -1.04 -0.33
N LEU A 182 -5.16 -2.26 0.16
CA LEU A 182 -6.07 -2.92 1.09
C LEU A 182 -6.11 -2.20 2.44
N ALA A 183 -4.98 -1.74 2.96
CA ALA A 183 -4.93 -0.97 4.19
C ALA A 183 -5.69 0.37 4.08
N ASN A 184 -5.60 1.07 2.93
CA ASN A 184 -6.37 2.28 2.67
C ASN A 184 -7.89 2.05 2.69
N LEU A 185 -8.34 0.86 2.30
CA LEU A 185 -9.74 0.47 2.40
C LEU A 185 -10.15 0.17 3.85
N ILE A 186 -9.29 -0.53 4.61
CA ILE A 186 -9.64 -1.14 5.89
C ILE A 186 -9.45 -0.18 7.07
N VAL A 187 -8.29 0.49 7.17
CA VAL A 187 -7.91 1.28 8.35
C VAL A 187 -8.94 2.35 8.70
N PRO A 188 -9.56 3.09 7.75
CA PRO A 188 -10.61 4.06 8.08
C PRO A 188 -11.84 3.46 8.78
N GLN A 189 -12.12 2.18 8.57
CA GLN A 189 -13.32 1.48 9.05
C GLN A 189 -13.12 0.78 10.41
N VAL A 190 -11.90 0.79 10.96
CA VAL A 190 -11.62 0.18 12.25
C VAL A 190 -11.91 1.15 13.40
N GLY A 191 -12.61 0.70 14.46
CA GLY A 191 -12.88 1.47 15.69
C GLY A 191 -13.69 0.70 16.74
#